data_AF-A0A936DV59-F1
#
_entry.id   AF-A0A936DV59-F1
#
_cell.length_a   1.000
_cell.length_b   1.000
_cell.length_c   1.000
_cell.angle_alpha   90.00
_cell.angle_beta   90.00
_cell.angle_gamma   90.00
#
_symmetry.space_group_name_H-M   'P 1'
#
loop_
_entity.id
_entity.type
_entity.pdbx_description
1 polymer ?
#
loop_
_entity_poly.entity_id
_entity_poly.type
_entity_poly.pdbx_seq_one_letter_code
_entity_poly.pdbx_strand_id
1 'polypeptide(L)'
;MKLSPLKFSVALGLAFSISFILCNIFLVMLGKEITLQVLNSLFHEIDFKPLLIDNGFRFGKLLHGTLMLFVAGTLIGFITAFIYNLLTKIITTSSEDDSEKQRDKVITIHENVDDIQIRKQIGYKK
;
A
#
# COMPACT_ATOMS: atom_id res chain seq x y z
N MET A 1 5.76 -6.74 -9.30
CA MET A 1 5.26 -5.56 -10.04
C MET A 1 5.81 -4.30 -9.37
N LYS A 2 6.48 -3.40 -10.11
CA LYS A 2 7.05 -2.17 -9.54
C LYS A 2 5.97 -1.09 -9.57
N LEU A 3 5.48 -0.67 -8.41
CA LEU A 3 4.44 0.34 -8.33
C LEU A 3 5.08 1.70 -8.62
N SER A 4 4.66 2.37 -9.69
CA SER A 4 5.16 3.71 -10.04
C SER A 4 4.61 4.73 -9.04
N PRO A 5 5.44 5.29 -8.13
CA PRO A 5 4.98 6.07 -6.99
C PRO A 5 4.26 7.34 -7.41
N LEU A 6 4.69 7.98 -8.50
CA LEU A 6 4.04 9.16 -9.07
C LEU A 6 2.60 8.90 -9.55
N LYS A 7 2.35 7.76 -10.21
CA LYS A 7 1.01 7.46 -10.74
C LYS A 7 0.05 7.14 -9.60
N PHE A 8 0.52 6.41 -8.60
CA PHE A 8 -0.28 6.04 -7.44
C PHE A 8 -0.58 7.24 -6.54
N SER A 9 0.42 8.09 -6.27
CA SER A 9 0.23 9.28 -5.44
C SER A 9 -0.76 10.28 -6.06
N VAL A 10 -0.63 10.55 -7.36
CA VAL A 10 -1.54 11.46 -8.08
C VAL A 10 -2.96 10.88 -8.14
N ALA A 11 -3.10 9.58 -8.39
CA ALA A 11 -4.41 8.93 -8.41
C ALA A 11 -5.09 9.01 -7.02
N LEU A 12 -4.34 8.81 -5.94
CA LEU A 12 -4.86 8.89 -4.58
C LEU A 12 -5.24 10.33 -4.20
N GLY A 13 -4.39 11.31 -4.54
CA GLY A 13 -4.69 12.73 -4.35
C GLY A 13 -5.95 13.17 -5.10
N LEU A 14 -6.11 12.72 -6.35
CA LEU A 14 -7.33 12.95 -7.14
C LEU A 14 -8.56 12.30 -6.53
N ALA A 15 -8.46 11.06 -6.08
CA ALA A 15 -9.58 10.35 -5.45
C ALA A 15 -10.08 11.09 -4.20
N PHE A 16 -9.18 11.54 -3.32
CA PHE A 16 -9.55 12.35 -2.16
C PHE A 16 -10.17 13.69 -2.53
N SER A 17 -9.62 14.37 -3.54
CA SER A 17 -10.12 15.66 -4.01
C SER A 17 -11.53 15.55 -4.59
N ILE A 18 -11.76 14.54 -5.43
CA ILE A 18 -13.06 14.26 -6.04
C ILE A 18 -14.06 13.87 -4.96
N SER A 19 -13.67 13.01 -4.01
CA SER A 19 -14.52 12.63 -2.88
C SER A 19 -14.94 13.83 -2.03
N PHE A 20 -14.03 14.79 -1.80
CA PHE A 20 -14.34 16.01 -1.06
C PHE A 20 -15.30 16.94 -1.81
N ILE A 21 -15.10 17.09 -3.12
CA ILE A 21 -15.99 17.86 -3.99
C ILE A 21 -17.39 17.23 -3.97
N LEU A 22 -17.48 15.91 -4.14
CA LEU A 22 -18.73 15.16 -4.03
C LEU A 22 -19.41 15.42 -2.69
N CYS A 23 -18.71 15.25 -1.56
CA CYS A 23 -19.28 15.54 -0.24
C CYS A 23 -19.85 16.96 -0.13
N ASN A 24 -19.15 17.96 -0.67
CA ASN A 24 -19.65 19.34 -0.68
C ASN A 24 -20.88 19.53 -1.56
N ILE A 25 -20.94 18.88 -2.74
CA ILE A 25 -22.10 18.90 -3.63
C ILE A 25 -23.30 18.26 -2.93
N PHE A 26 -23.12 17.10 -2.30
CA PHE A 26 -24.16 16.43 -1.52
C PHE A 26 -24.67 17.32 -0.39
N LEU A 27 -23.78 18.02 0.32
CA LEU A 27 -24.13 18.95 1.39
C LEU A 27 -24.99 20.14 0.90
N VAL A 28 -24.75 20.64 -0.31
CA VAL A 28 -25.55 21.71 -0.93
C VAL A 28 -26.89 21.19 -1.45
N MET A 29 -26.92 20.02 -2.09
CA MET A 29 -28.12 19.45 -2.71
C MET A 29 -29.12 18.90 -1.70
N LEU A 30 -28.66 18.15 -0.70
CA LEU A 30 -29.50 17.38 0.24
C LEU A 30 -29.65 18.08 1.60
N GLY A 31 -28.90 19.15 1.83
CA GLY A 31 -28.83 19.82 3.12
C GLY A 31 -28.00 19.06 4.16
N LYS A 32 -27.69 19.76 5.26
CA LYS A 32 -26.77 19.28 6.31
C LYS A 32 -27.22 17.97 6.96
N GLU A 33 -28.52 17.82 7.20
CA GLU A 33 -29.05 16.74 8.03
C GLU A 33 -29.05 15.38 7.31
N ILE A 34 -29.42 15.37 6.03
CA ILE A 34 -29.40 14.16 5.21
C ILE A 34 -27.96 13.72 4.92
N THR A 35 -27.07 14.68 4.63
CA THR A 35 -25.65 14.38 4.38
C THR A 35 -24.98 13.73 5.58
N LEU A 36 -25.34 14.17 6.81
CA LEU A 36 -24.87 13.54 8.03
C LEU A 36 -25.33 12.09 8.18
N GLN A 37 -26.61 11.80 7.92
CA GLN A 37 -27.12 10.44 8.00
C GLN A 37 -26.44 9.51 7.00
N VAL A 38 -26.19 10.00 5.78
CA VAL A 38 -25.48 9.23 4.75
C VAL A 38 -24.03 8.96 5.15
N LEU A 39 -23.29 9.97 5.63
CA LEU A 39 -21.92 9.78 6.10
C LEU A 39 -21.85 8.84 7.31
N ASN A 40 -22.77 9.02 8.26
CA ASN A 40 -22.84 8.19 9.46
C ASN A 40 -23.13 6.72 9.12
N SER A 41 -23.96 6.48 8.09
CA SER A 41 -24.26 5.14 7.58
C SER A 41 -23.10 4.55 6.78
N LEU A 42 -22.36 5.37 6.01
CA LEU A 42 -21.21 4.91 5.21
C LEU A 42 -20.00 4.53 6.09
N PHE A 43 -19.77 5.25 7.18
CA PHE A 43 -18.57 5.11 8.01
C PHE A 43 -18.82 4.41 9.34
N HIS A 44 -19.95 3.72 9.51
CA HIS A 44 -20.25 2.98 10.75
C HIS A 44 -20.24 3.88 12.01
N GLU A 45 -21.22 4.78 12.13
CA GLU A 45 -21.52 5.54 13.37
C GLU A 45 -20.41 6.46 13.90
N ILE A 46 -19.43 6.83 13.08
CA ILE A 46 -18.48 7.90 13.43
C ILE A 46 -19.27 9.22 13.52
N ASP A 47 -19.38 9.79 14.72
CA ASP A 47 -20.15 11.02 14.93
C ASP A 47 -19.43 12.21 14.24
N PHE A 48 -19.92 12.57 13.05
CA PHE A 48 -19.41 13.68 12.25
C PHE A 48 -20.05 15.04 12.59
N LYS A 49 -20.93 15.11 13.62
CA LYS A 49 -21.47 16.40 14.12
C LYS A 49 -20.42 17.48 14.40
N PRO A 50 -19.22 17.20 14.95
CA PRO A 50 -18.24 18.25 15.24
C PRO A 50 -17.58 18.86 13.99
N LEU A 51 -17.64 18.20 12.81
CA LEU A 51 -17.08 18.80 11.58
C LEU A 51 -17.92 19.97 11.03
N LEU A 52 -19.12 20.19 11.54
CA LEU A 52 -20.04 21.23 11.07
C LEU A 52 -19.89 22.58 11.77
N ILE A 53 -18.87 22.75 12.62
CA ILE A 53 -18.69 23.92 13.50
C ILE A 53 -18.44 25.25 12.76
N ASP A 54 -18.19 25.30 11.45
CA ASP A 54 -17.91 26.58 10.79
C ASP A 54 -18.55 26.83 9.40
N ASN A 55 -19.66 27.59 9.45
CA ASN A 55 -20.03 28.73 8.61
C ASN A 55 -19.95 28.61 7.08
N GLY A 56 -21.14 28.46 6.48
CA GLY A 56 -21.50 28.96 5.15
C GLY A 56 -20.74 28.34 3.97
N PHE A 57 -21.48 27.89 2.96
CA PHE A 57 -20.85 27.46 1.71
C PHE A 57 -20.14 28.65 1.05
N ARG A 58 -18.81 28.72 1.20
CA ARG A 58 -17.95 29.70 0.53
C ARG A 58 -17.04 28.94 -0.42
N PHE A 59 -17.14 29.26 -1.71
CA PHE A 59 -16.35 28.62 -2.77
C PHE A 59 -14.83 28.61 -2.48
N GLY A 60 -14.33 29.66 -1.81
CA GLY A 60 -12.93 29.73 -1.38
C GLY A 60 -12.52 28.68 -0.33
N LYS A 61 -13.42 28.32 0.61
CA LYS A 61 -13.17 27.23 1.58
C LYS A 61 -13.15 25.87 0.86
N LEU A 62 -13.99 25.69 -0.15
CA LEU A 62 -14.03 24.46 -0.95
C LEU A 62 -12.73 24.28 -1.74
N LEU A 63 -12.28 25.32 -2.46
CA LEU A 63 -11.04 25.26 -3.23
C LEU A 63 -9.82 25.03 -2.32
N HIS A 64 -9.76 25.71 -1.17
CA HIS A 64 -8.67 25.50 -0.20
C HIS A 64 -8.70 24.08 0.38
N GLY A 65 -9.87 23.57 0.76
CA GLY A 65 -10.04 22.21 1.27
C GLY A 65 -9.68 21.14 0.25
N THR A 66 -10.11 21.28 -1.00
CA THR A 66 -9.75 20.39 -2.10
C THR A 66 -8.24 20.37 -2.32
N LEU A 67 -7.60 21.54 -2.35
CA LEU A 67 -6.14 21.62 -2.57
C LEU A 67 -5.37 20.98 -1.39
N MET A 68 -5.79 21.24 -0.15
CA MET A 68 -5.23 20.60 1.04
C MET A 68 -5.35 19.08 0.99
N LEU A 69 -6.54 18.55 0.66
CA LEU A 69 -6.77 17.11 0.55
C LEU A 69 -6.01 16.50 -0.62
N PHE A 70 -5.87 17.22 -1.74
CA PHE A 70 -5.05 16.78 -2.86
C PHE A 70 -3.60 16.57 -2.44
N VAL A 71 -3.01 17.57 -1.76
CA VAL A 71 -1.62 17.53 -1.29
C VAL A 71 -1.44 16.45 -0.23
N ALA A 72 -2.35 16.36 0.75
CA ALA A 72 -2.33 15.34 1.78
C ALA A 72 -2.44 13.93 1.20
N GLY A 73 -3.40 13.71 0.29
CA GLY A 73 -3.60 12.43 -0.38
C GLY A 73 -2.41 12.03 -1.26
N THR A 74 -1.79 12.99 -1.94
CA THR A 74 -0.58 12.76 -2.73
C THR A 74 0.61 12.39 -1.84
N LEU A 75 0.78 13.06 -0.70
CA LEU A 75 1.81 12.73 0.29
C LEU A 75 1.63 11.32 0.86
N ILE A 76 0.42 10.98 1.29
CA ILE A 76 0.08 9.65 1.80
C ILE A 76 0.33 8.59 0.73
N GLY A 77 -0.12 8.82 -0.51
CA GLY A 77 0.11 7.90 -1.62
C GLY A 77 1.59 7.71 -1.93
N PHE A 78 2.39 8.77 -1.87
CA PHE A 78 3.84 8.68 -2.06
C PHE A 78 4.50 7.85 -0.96
N ILE A 79 4.16 8.09 0.31
CA ILE A 79 4.68 7.32 1.46
C ILE A 79 4.31 5.84 1.32
N THR A 80 3.04 5.53 1.03
CA THR A 80 2.57 4.15 0.86
C THR A 80 3.29 3.43 -0.29
N ALA A 81 3.45 4.10 -1.44
CA ALA A 81 4.19 3.52 -2.56
C ALA A 81 5.69 3.33 -2.26
N PHE A 82 6.28 4.24 -1.49
CA PHE A 82 7.66 4.12 -1.02
C PHE A 82 7.84 2.91 -0.10
N ILE A 83 6.97 2.77 0.92
CA ILE A 83 6.96 1.62 1.83
C ILE A 83 6.75 0.32 1.06
N TYR A 84 5.80 0.27 0.13
CA TYR A 84 5.55 -0.92 -0.69
C TYR A 84 6.78 -1.33 -1.49
N ASN A 85 7.45 -0.39 -2.16
CA ASN A 85 8.66 -0.66 -2.92
C ASN A 85 9.83 -1.10 -2.01
N LEU A 86 9.96 -0.51 -0.81
CA LEU A 86 10.97 -0.89 0.17
C LEU A 86 10.75 -2.32 0.67
N LEU A 87 9.50 -2.64 1.02
CA LEU A 87 9.12 -3.96 1.53
C LEU A 87 9.31 -5.04 0.46
N THR A 88 8.91 -4.76 -0.77
CA THR A 88 9.11 -5.69 -1.90
C THR A 88 10.60 -5.95 -2.15
N LYS A 89 11.46 -4.93 -2.01
CA LYS A 89 12.92 -5.08 -2.13
C LYS A 89 13.50 -5.94 -1.02
N ILE A 90 13.07 -5.72 0.23
CA ILE A 90 13.52 -6.51 1.38
C ILE A 90 13.10 -7.98 1.24
N ILE A 91 11.86 -8.23 0.82
CA ILE A 91 11.33 -9.59 0.65
C ILE A 91 12.07 -10.34 -0.47
N THR A 92 12.37 -9.65 -1.58
CA THR A 92 13.12 -10.26 -2.69
C THR A 92 14.57 -10.56 -2.31
N THR A 93 15.25 -9.67 -1.59
CA THR A 93 16.60 -9.96 -1.07
C THR A 93 16.60 -11.09 -0.05
N SER A 94 15.52 -11.23 0.73
CA SER A 94 15.39 -12.33 1.70
C SER A 94 15.17 -13.68 1.04
N SER A 95 14.54 -13.74 -0.14
CA SER A 95 14.36 -14.99 -0.89
C SER A 95 15.60 -15.41 -1.69
N GLU A 96 16.44 -14.45 -2.10
CA GLU A 96 17.67 -14.75 -2.84
C GLU A 96 18.74 -15.37 -1.93
N ASP A 97 18.86 -14.87 -0.70
CA ASP A 97 19.79 -15.38 0.32
C ASP A 97 19.45 -16.82 0.77
N ASP A 98 18.16 -17.13 0.94
CA ASP A 98 17.73 -18.48 1.30
C ASP A 98 17.93 -19.50 0.17
N SER A 99 17.82 -19.09 -1.11
CA SER A 99 17.96 -19.98 -2.25
C SER A 99 19.42 -20.24 -2.67
N GLU A 100 20.32 -19.29 -2.44
CA GLU A 100 21.77 -19.49 -2.58
C GLU A 100 22.29 -20.45 -1.50
N LYS A 101 21.89 -20.25 -0.24
CA LYS A 101 22.25 -21.13 0.87
C LYS A 101 21.71 -22.56 0.72
N GLN A 102 20.55 -22.72 0.10
CA GLN A 102 20.00 -24.04 -0.20
C GLN A 102 20.75 -24.73 -1.34
N ARG A 103 21.20 -23.99 -2.38
CA ARG A 103 22.02 -24.54 -3.46
C ARG A 103 23.36 -25.04 -2.97
N ASP A 104 24.07 -24.24 -2.17
CA ASP A 104 25.38 -24.64 -1.64
C ASP A 104 25.27 -25.92 -0.80
N LYS A 105 24.20 -26.04 0.01
CA LYS A 105 23.95 -27.26 0.78
C LYS A 105 23.73 -28.49 -0.10
N VAL A 106 23.03 -28.35 -1.23
CA VAL A 106 22.76 -29.46 -2.16
C VAL A 106 24.03 -29.87 -2.90
N ILE A 107 24.86 -28.92 -3.32
CA ILE A 107 26.13 -29.19 -4.01
C ILE A 107 27.07 -29.99 -3.08
N THR A 108 27.21 -29.58 -1.82
CA THR A 108 28.05 -30.30 -0.84
C THR A 108 27.54 -31.71 -0.54
N ILE A 109 26.22 -31.94 -0.55
CA ILE A 109 25.65 -33.28 -0.38
C ILE A 109 25.96 -34.15 -1.60
N HIS A 110 25.85 -33.60 -2.82
CA HIS A 110 26.12 -34.34 -4.04
C HIS A 110 27.58 -34.78 -4.13
N GLU A 111 28.52 -33.89 -3.81
CA GLU A 111 29.95 -34.19 -3.76
C GLU A 111 30.28 -35.30 -2.74
N ASN A 112 29.65 -35.25 -1.57
CA ASN A 112 29.84 -36.27 -0.52
C ASN A 112 29.22 -37.63 -0.89
N VAL A 113 28.09 -37.64 -1.62
CA VAL A 113 27.47 -38.87 -2.12
C VAL A 113 28.34 -39.54 -3.19
N ASP A 114 28.94 -38.76 -4.08
CA ASP A 114 29.84 -39.28 -5.11
C ASP A 114 31.09 -39.92 -4.49
N ASP A 115 31.67 -39.31 -3.45
CA ASP A 115 32.83 -39.85 -2.74
C ASP A 115 32.50 -41.18 -2.00
N ILE A 116 31.29 -41.29 -1.44
CA ILE A 116 30.79 -42.53 -0.80
C ILE A 116 30.58 -43.66 -1.83
N GLN A 117 30.05 -43.34 -3.02
CA GLN A 117 29.86 -44.32 -4.09
C GLN A 117 31.19 -44.84 -4.63
N ILE A 118 32.17 -43.95 -4.80
CA ILE A 118 33.52 -44.32 -5.21
C ILE A 118 34.13 -45.28 -4.18
N ARG A 119 34.08 -44.96 -2.88
CA ARG A 119 34.61 -45.84 -1.82
C ARG A 119 33.95 -47.21 -1.75
N LYS A 120 32.63 -47.32 -2.01
CA LYS A 120 31.93 -48.60 -2.09
C LYS A 120 32.42 -49.49 -3.23
N GLN A 121 32.73 -48.90 -4.40
CA GLN A 121 33.23 -49.64 -5.57
C GLN A 121 34.64 -50.21 -5.33
N ILE A 122 35.49 -49.51 -4.57
CA ILE A 122 36.85 -49.99 -4.25
C ILE A 122 36.82 -51.08 -3.16
N GLY A 123 35.87 -51.00 -2.23
CA GLY A 123 35.73 -51.98 -1.14
C GLY A 123 35.15 -53.34 -1.55
N TYR A 124 34.47 -53.42 -2.70
CA TYR A 124 33.90 -54.68 -3.22
C TYR A 124 34.90 -55.47 -4.09
N LYS A 125 36.09 -54.93 -4.33
CA LYS A 125 37.12 -55.50 -5.22
C LYS A 125 38.28 -56.16 -4.45
N LYS A 126 38.00 -56.71 -3.26
CA LYS A 126 38.96 -57.43 -2.42
C LYS A 126 38.29 -58.67 -1.85
#